data_AF-A0A2S5LPW7-F1
#
_entry.id   AF-A0A2S5LPW7-F1
#
_cell.length_a   1.000
_cell.length_b   1.000
_cell.length_c   1.000
_cell.angle_alpha   90.00
_cell.angle_beta   90.00
_cell.angle_gamma   90.00
#
_symmetry.space_group_name_H-M   'P 1'
#
loop_
_entity.id
_entity.type
_entity.pdbx_description
1 polymer ?
#
loop_
_entity_poly.entity_id
_entity_poly.type
_entity_poly.pdbx_seq_one_letter_code
_entity_poly.pdbx_strand_id
1 'polypeptide(L)'
;GHRATDHLRIVALAELAADFACDVLAKGGFFIAKVLQGGTEGQLLTRLKRDFATVRHVKPAASRAGSAELYVLATGFRGRRGD
;
A
#
# COMPACT_ATOMS: atom_id res chain seq x y z
N GLY A 1 -5.96 -22.34 3.64
CA GLY A 1 -5.10 -21.24 4.12
C GLY A 1 -5.60 -20.78 5.48
N HIS A 2 -4.68 -20.42 6.39
CA HIS A 2 -5.06 -19.87 7.69
C HIS A 2 -5.17 -18.35 7.54
N ARG A 3 -6.39 -17.81 7.68
CA ARG A 3 -6.73 -16.42 7.30
C ARG A 3 -5.78 -15.38 7.90
N ALA A 4 -5.37 -15.55 9.16
CA ALA A 4 -4.44 -14.64 9.83
C ALA A 4 -3.04 -14.70 9.20
N THR A 5 -2.55 -15.88 8.86
CA THR A 5 -1.22 -16.07 8.26
C THR A 5 -1.18 -15.57 6.83
N ASP A 6 -2.25 -15.82 6.07
CA ASP A 6 -2.36 -15.33 4.69
C ASP A 6 -2.46 -13.80 4.65
N HIS A 7 -3.11 -13.19 5.64
CA HIS A 7 -3.15 -11.74 5.80
C HIS A 7 -1.76 -11.14 6.06
N LEU A 8 -0.99 -11.72 6.99
CA LEU A 8 0.38 -11.27 7.28
C LEU A 8 1.30 -11.35 6.06
N ARG A 9 1.17 -12.42 5.25
CA ARG A 9 1.96 -12.57 4.01
C ARG A 9 1.64 -11.49 2.98
N ILE A 10 0.36 -11.13 2.84
CA ILE A 10 -0.06 -10.07 1.90
C ILE A 10 0.46 -8.72 2.35
N VAL A 11 0.39 -8.41 3.64
CA VAL A 11 0.93 -7.15 4.19
C VAL A 11 2.44 -7.08 4.00
N ALA A 12 3.18 -8.14 4.34
CA ALA A 12 4.63 -8.19 4.17
C ALA A 12 5.04 -8.00 2.69
N LEU A 13 4.29 -8.57 1.75
CA LEU A 13 4.52 -8.35 0.32
C LEU A 13 4.28 -6.89 -0.09
N ALA A 14 3.23 -6.27 0.42
CA ALA A 14 2.94 -4.86 0.15
C ALA A 14 3.99 -3.91 0.76
N GLU A 15 4.54 -4.25 1.93
CA GLU A 15 5.65 -3.51 2.55
C GLU A 15 6.91 -3.60 1.70
N LEU A 16 7.31 -4.80 1.27
CA LEU A 16 8.46 -4.98 0.38
C LEU A 16 8.28 -4.27 -0.96
N ALA A 17 7.06 -4.24 -1.50
CA ALA A 17 6.77 -3.48 -2.71
C ALA A 17 6.88 -1.96 -2.49
N ALA A 18 6.46 -1.46 -1.32
CA ALA A 18 6.60 -0.05 -0.96
C ALA A 18 8.06 0.35 -0.74
N ASP A 19 8.88 -0.54 -0.15
CA ASP A 19 10.33 -0.42 -0.09
C ASP A 19 10.92 -0.17 -1.48
N PHE A 20 10.69 -1.13 -2.38
CA PHE A 20 11.20 -1.06 -3.74
C PHE A 20 10.71 0.19 -4.48
N ALA A 21 9.44 0.57 -4.31
CA ALA A 21 8.88 1.76 -4.93
C ALA A 21 9.62 3.04 -4.52
N CYS A 22 10.02 3.17 -3.25
CA CYS A 22 10.80 4.33 -2.80
C CYS A 22 12.19 4.42 -3.45
N ASP A 23 12.77 3.30 -3.89
CA ASP A 23 14.09 3.29 -4.52
C ASP A 23 14.04 3.71 -6.00
N VAL A 24 12.92 3.43 -6.68
CA VAL A 24 12.80 3.52 -8.14
C VAL A 24 11.84 4.60 -8.63
N LEU A 25 10.92 5.09 -7.79
CA LEU A 25 9.97 6.12 -8.20
C LEU A 25 10.66 7.48 -8.35
N ALA A 26 10.34 8.16 -9.46
CA ALA A 26 10.59 9.59 -9.58
C ALA A 26 9.68 10.38 -8.63
N LYS A 27 10.13 11.59 -8.23
CA LYS A 27 9.32 12.54 -7.46
C LYS A 27 7.98 12.80 -8.16
N GLY A 28 6.91 12.81 -7.38
CA GLY A 28 5.53 12.88 -7.87
C GLY A 28 4.91 11.53 -8.22
N GLY A 29 5.69 10.45 -8.28
CA GLY A 29 5.24 9.10 -8.64
C GLY A 29 4.21 8.49 -7.68
N PHE A 30 3.55 7.42 -8.13
CA PHE A 30 2.45 6.77 -7.43
C PHE A 30 2.80 5.32 -7.08
N PHE A 31 2.25 4.86 -5.95
CA PHE A 31 2.28 3.46 -5.52
C PHE A 31 0.86 2.98 -5.26
N ILE A 32 0.53 1.78 -5.73
CA ILE A 32 -0.74 1.15 -5.47
C ILE A 32 -0.54 -0.34 -5.15
N ALA A 33 -1.14 -0.82 -4.06
CA ALA A 33 -1.08 -2.21 -3.68
C ALA A 33 -2.44 -2.72 -3.21
N LYS A 34 -2.76 -3.95 -3.58
CA LYS A 34 -3.94 -4.67 -3.10
C LYS A 34 -3.66 -5.20 -1.70
N VAL A 35 -4.57 -4.93 -0.76
CA VAL A 35 -4.54 -5.41 0.62
C VAL A 35 -5.87 -6.07 0.97
N LEU A 36 -5.89 -6.86 2.04
CA LEU A 36 -7.13 -7.39 2.59
C LEU A 36 -7.61 -6.51 3.73
N GLN A 37 -8.92 -6.33 3.83
CA GLN A 37 -9.56 -5.61 4.93
C GLN A 37 -9.35 -6.39 6.24
N GLY A 38 -8.54 -5.87 7.16
CA GLY A 38 -8.17 -6.61 8.38
C GLY A 38 -7.30 -5.90 9.42
N GLY A 39 -6.76 -4.71 9.14
CA GLY A 39 -6.19 -3.83 10.17
C GLY A 39 -4.75 -4.14 10.58
N THR A 40 -3.96 -4.76 9.71
CA THR A 40 -2.54 -5.10 10.00
C THR A 40 -1.56 -4.33 9.10
N GLU A 41 -2.06 -3.40 8.30
CA GLU A 41 -1.30 -2.51 7.42
C GLU A 41 -0.79 -1.22 8.10
N GLY A 42 -0.78 -1.16 9.43
CA GLY A 42 -0.44 0.08 10.17
C GLY A 42 0.98 0.59 9.89
N GLN A 43 1.96 -0.32 9.80
CA GLN A 43 3.35 0.04 9.48
C GLN A 43 3.48 0.49 8.03
N LEU A 44 2.91 -0.27 7.08
CA LEU A 44 2.77 0.13 5.68
C LEU A 44 2.17 1.53 5.52
N LEU A 45 1.02 1.82 6.16
CA LEU A 45 0.36 3.12 6.06
C LEU A 45 1.21 4.25 6.66
N THR A 46 1.87 4.01 7.79
CA THR A 46 2.77 4.97 8.42
C THR A 46 3.91 5.35 7.47
N ARG A 47 4.52 4.34 6.85
CA ARG A 47 5.57 4.51 5.86
C ARG A 47 5.07 5.31 4.65
N LEU A 48 3.98 4.88 4.03
CA LEU A 48 3.44 5.55 2.85
C LEU A 48 3.06 7.00 3.16
N LYS A 49 2.50 7.30 4.34
CA LYS A 49 2.15 8.69 4.72
C LYS A 49 3.38 9.58 4.91
N ARG A 50 4.52 9.00 5.32
CA ARG A 50 5.80 9.71 5.41
C ARG A 50 6.37 10.02 4.03
N ASP A 51 6.25 9.11 3.08
CA ASP A 51 6.96 9.21 1.79
C ASP A 51 6.10 9.78 0.66
N PHE A 52 4.77 9.79 0.79
CA PHE A 52 3.82 10.27 -0.23
C PHE A 52 2.93 11.40 0.27
N ALA A 53 2.59 12.33 -0.62
CA ALA A 53 1.72 13.47 -0.33
C ALA A 53 0.31 13.04 0.14
N THR A 54 -0.25 11.99 -0.45
CA THR A 54 -1.59 11.51 -0.14
C THR A 54 -1.61 9.99 -0.07
N VAL A 55 -2.31 9.44 0.92
CA VAL A 55 -2.49 7.98 1.08
C VAL A 55 -3.96 7.72 1.41
N ARG A 56 -4.62 6.87 0.63
CA ARG A 56 -6.02 6.52 0.84
C ARG A 56 -6.31 5.07 0.48
N HIS A 57 -7.31 4.53 1.16
CA HIS A 57 -7.90 3.26 0.75
C HIS A 57 -8.87 3.47 -0.41
N VAL A 58 -8.84 2.57 -1.38
CA VAL A 58 -9.69 2.59 -2.57
C VAL A 58 -10.37 1.23 -2.70
N LYS A 59 -11.70 1.26 -2.80
CA LYS A 59 -12.52 0.10 -3.21
C LYS A 59 -12.92 0.30 -4.67
N PRO A 60 -12.37 -0.48 -5.63
CA PRO A 60 -12.74 -0.33 -7.03
C PRO A 60 -14.22 -0.65 -7.25
N ALA A 61 -14.89 0.09 -8.15
CA ALA A 61 -16.28 -0.15 -8.51
C ALA A 61 -16.52 -1.56 -9.09
N ALA A 62 -15.52 -2.15 -9.74
CA ALA A 62 -15.56 -3.52 -10.26
C ALA A 62 -15.43 -4.61 -9.19
N SER A 63 -15.20 -4.24 -7.91
CA SER A 63 -15.10 -5.22 -6.82
C SER A 63 -16.47 -5.85 -6.56
N ARG A 64 -16.51 -7.18 -6.45
CA ARG A 64 -17.74 -7.90 -6.07
C ARG A 64 -18.23 -7.46 -4.70
N ALA A 65 -19.54 -7.32 -4.54
CA ALA A 65 -20.17 -7.10 -3.24
C ALA A 65 -19.78 -8.24 -2.27
N GLY A 66 -19.19 -7.90 -1.11
CA GLY A 66 -18.70 -8.86 -0.13
C GLY A 66 -17.22 -9.27 -0.24
N SER A 67 -16.50 -8.82 -1.29
CA SER A 67 -15.04 -9.03 -1.35
C SER A 67 -14.34 -8.27 -0.23
N ALA A 68 -13.35 -8.88 0.43
CA ALA A 68 -12.49 -8.23 1.41
C ALA A 68 -11.36 -7.39 0.77
N GLU A 69 -11.31 -7.34 -0.57
CA GLU A 69 -10.21 -6.70 -1.31
C GLU A 69 -10.32 -5.18 -1.29
N LEU A 70 -9.24 -4.52 -0.90
CA LEU A 70 -9.08 -3.09 -0.86
C LEU A 70 -7.73 -2.74 -1.51
N TYR A 71 -7.55 -1.50 -1.94
CA TYR A 71 -6.27 -1.02 -2.41
C TYR A 71 -5.80 0.13 -1.53
N VAL A 72 -4.50 0.16 -1.21
CA VAL A 72 -3.86 1.37 -0.70
C VAL A 72 -3.29 2.10 -1.90
N LEU A 73 -3.75 3.34 -2.12
CA LEU A 73 -3.23 4.24 -3.14
C LEU A 73 -2.44 5.35 -2.46
N ALA A 74 -1.17 5.45 -2.79
CA ALA A 74 -0.26 6.50 -2.35
C ALA A 74 0.19 7.34 -3.55
N THR A 75 -0.01 8.65 -3.50
CA THR A 75 0.24 9.56 -4.62
C THR A 75 1.14 10.72 -4.21
N GLY A 76 1.93 11.22 -5.18
CA GLY A 76 2.85 12.32 -4.95
C GLY A 76 4.05 11.90 -4.10
N PHE A 77 4.81 10.92 -4.57
CA PHE A 77 6.06 10.51 -3.93
C PHE A 77 6.97 11.73 -3.71
N ARG A 78 7.45 11.93 -2.49
CA ARG A 78 8.18 13.14 -2.11
C ARG A 78 9.61 13.18 -2.66
N GLY A 79 10.13 12.05 -3.14
CA GLY A 79 11.52 11.89 -3.59
C GLY A 79 12.36 11.17 -2.53
N ARG A 80 13.55 10.72 -2.93
CA ARG A 80 14.50 10.09 -2.00
C ARG A 80 15.17 11.16 -1.16
N ARG A 81 15.58 10.80 0.07
CA ARG A 81 16.39 11.72 0.89
C ARG A 81 17.70 12.00 0.16
N GLY A 82 17.83 13.20 -0.39
CA GLY A 82 18.99 13.64 -1.17
C GLY A 82 18.66 14.10 -2.60
N ASP A 83 17.43 13.91 -3.07
CA ASP A 83 16.92 14.54 -4.30
C ASP A 83 16.56 16.04 -4.07
#